data_AF-D4LE42-F1
#
_entry.id   AF-D4LE42-F1
#
_cell.length_a   1.000
_cell.length_b   1.000
_cell.length_c   1.000
_cell.angle_alpha   90.00
_cell.angle_beta   90.00
_cell.angle_gamma   90.00
#
_symmetry.space_group_name_H-M   'P 1'
#
loop_
_entity.id
_entity.type
_entity.pdbx_description
1 polymer ?
#
loop_
_entity_poly.entity_id
_entity_poly.type
_entity_poly.pdbx_seq_one_letter_code
_entity_poly.pdbx_strand_id
1 'polypeptide(L)'
;MAGISPEALCALDVEWYGLDALGQVAVFCSGGTGIVPDFVCADQEKQERLVELSDELPANSETVLHFVPSKKNPLPVRVAQGFSGKGFFYYDADDGSRSMENICVLQSYYTLRSAPTDPIHVSELPAAMQALLREQILPVSDFSQQSVIRVEHGNAGNEGLGA
;
A
#
# COMPACT_ATOMS: atom_id res chain seq x y z
N MET A 1 4.48 16.07 16.04
CA MET A 1 4.07 15.21 14.94
C MET A 1 2.60 14.90 15.13
N ALA A 2 1.78 15.25 14.15
CA ALA A 2 0.36 14.90 14.17
C ALA A 2 0.25 13.47 13.62
N GLY A 3 -0.22 12.54 14.45
CA GLY A 3 -0.53 11.19 13.99
C GLY A 3 -1.85 11.19 13.20
N ILE A 4 -2.06 10.15 12.40
CA ILE A 4 -3.33 9.94 11.70
C ILE A 4 -4.38 9.53 12.75
N SER A 5 -5.48 10.29 12.85
CA SER A 5 -6.53 9.97 13.82
C SER A 5 -7.34 8.74 13.37
N PRO A 6 -7.94 7.97 14.31
CA PRO A 6 -8.78 6.82 13.95
C PRO A 6 -9.94 7.19 13.02
N GLU A 7 -10.52 8.39 13.18
CA GLU A 7 -11.59 8.88 12.31
C GLU A 7 -11.07 9.12 10.88
N ALA A 8 -9.82 9.58 10.73
CA ALA A 8 -9.18 9.75 9.44
C ALA A 8 -8.86 8.41 8.77
N LEU A 9 -8.47 7.38 9.53
CA LEU A 9 -8.28 6.01 9.02
C LEU A 9 -9.58 5.38 8.47
N CYS A 10 -10.73 5.79 9.01
CA CYS A 10 -12.06 5.36 8.55
C CYS A 10 -12.59 6.15 7.35
N ALA A 11 -12.15 7.41 7.20
CA ALA A 11 -12.65 8.34 6.18
C ALA A 11 -11.72 8.50 4.97
N LEU A 12 -10.43 8.16 5.10
CA LEU A 12 -9.41 8.33 4.08
C LEU A 12 -8.81 6.98 3.68
N ASP A 13 -8.71 6.76 2.37
CA ASP A 13 -7.85 5.72 1.81
C ASP A 13 -6.40 6.11 2.13
N VAL A 14 -5.77 5.35 3.03
CA VAL A 14 -4.37 5.58 3.42
C VAL A 14 -3.48 4.79 2.48
N GLU A 15 -2.67 5.54 1.73
CA GLU A 15 -1.56 5.03 0.95
C GLU A 15 -0.30 5.02 1.81
N TRP A 16 0.32 3.86 1.94
CA TRP A 16 1.57 3.71 2.69
C TRP A 16 2.54 2.75 1.99
N TYR A 17 3.81 2.84 2.34
CA TYR A 17 4.89 2.13 1.65
C TYR A 17 5.65 1.19 2.58
N GLY A 18 6.12 0.07 2.04
CA GLY A 18 6.91 -0.89 2.80
C GLY A 18 8.06 -1.46 1.98
N LEU A 19 9.10 -1.91 2.67
CA LEU A 19 10.22 -2.66 2.09
C LEU A 19 10.12 -4.14 2.47
N ASP A 20 10.51 -5.01 1.55
CA ASP A 20 10.82 -6.39 1.89
C ASP A 20 12.30 -6.55 2.29
N ALA A 21 12.70 -7.78 2.64
CA ALA A 21 14.07 -8.10 3.00
C ALA A 21 15.09 -7.96 1.86
N LEU A 22 14.62 -7.91 0.60
CA LEU A 22 15.45 -7.71 -0.58
C LEU A 22 15.59 -6.21 -0.94
N GLY A 23 14.90 -5.33 -0.23
CA GLY A 23 14.89 -3.89 -0.50
C GLY A 23 13.98 -3.49 -1.66
N GLN A 24 13.07 -4.38 -2.09
CA GLN A 24 12.01 -4.05 -3.03
C GLN A 24 10.92 -3.23 -2.32
N VAL A 25 10.24 -2.39 -3.09
CA VAL A 25 9.29 -1.43 -2.54
C VAL A 25 7.87 -1.85 -2.93
N ALA A 26 6.98 -1.89 -1.94
CA ALA A 26 5.55 -2.09 -2.13
C ALA A 26 4.78 -0.87 -1.62
N VAL A 27 3.65 -0.60 -2.27
CA VAL A 27 2.63 0.37 -1.87
C VAL A 27 1.35 -0.38 -1.49
N PHE A 28 0.71 0.11 -0.43
CA PHE A 28 -0.45 -0.49 0.18
C PHE A 28 -1.55 0.56 0.29
N CYS A 29 -2.73 0.26 -0.26
CA CYS A 29 -3.91 1.11 -0.11
C CYS A 29 -4.91 0.48 0.87
N SER A 30 -5.22 1.19 1.96
CA SER A 30 -6.11 0.66 3.01
C SER A 30 -7.57 0.52 2.58
N GLY A 31 -8.02 1.19 1.51
CA GLY A 31 -9.41 1.08 1.05
C GLY A 31 -10.46 1.42 2.13
N GLY A 32 -10.09 2.25 3.12
CA GLY A 32 -10.88 2.57 4.32
C GLY A 32 -11.17 1.41 5.29
N THR A 33 -10.62 0.21 5.04
CA THR A 33 -10.94 -1.01 5.82
C THR A 33 -9.72 -1.84 6.23
N GLY A 34 -8.55 -1.59 5.63
CA GLY A 34 -7.29 -2.25 5.92
C GLY A 34 -6.63 -1.74 7.20
N ILE A 35 -6.00 -2.65 7.95
CA ILE A 35 -5.16 -2.31 9.11
C ILE A 35 -3.93 -1.53 8.64
N VAL A 36 -3.76 -0.32 9.17
CA VAL A 36 -2.61 0.53 8.90
C VAL A 36 -1.58 0.35 10.02
N PRO A 37 -0.32 -0.02 9.73
CA PRO A 37 0.68 -0.24 10.77
C PRO A 37 0.89 0.98 11.68
N ASP A 38 1.21 0.75 12.95
CA ASP A 38 1.36 1.85 13.94
C ASP A 38 2.42 2.87 13.53
N PHE A 39 3.51 2.43 12.89
CA PHE A 39 4.56 3.31 12.41
C PHE A 39 4.10 4.26 11.29
N VAL A 40 3.08 3.85 10.52
CA VAL A 40 2.44 4.69 9.50
C VAL A 40 1.52 5.70 10.18
N CYS A 41 0.72 5.24 11.15
CA CYS A 41 -0.18 6.10 11.91
C CYS A 41 0.56 7.16 12.75
N ALA A 42 1.79 6.87 13.18
CA ALA A 42 2.58 7.76 14.03
C ALA A 42 3.08 9.03 13.31
N ASP A 43 3.22 9.00 11.98
CA ASP A 43 3.84 10.09 11.21
C ASP A 43 3.15 10.30 9.87
N GLN A 44 2.06 11.07 9.88
CA GLN A 44 1.27 11.38 8.69
C GLN A 44 2.07 12.19 7.65
N GLU A 45 2.85 13.17 8.11
CA GLU A 45 3.66 14.05 7.24
C GLU A 45 4.69 13.23 6.46
N LYS A 46 5.27 12.20 7.09
CA LYS A 46 6.15 11.24 6.42
C LYS A 46 5.45 10.47 5.30
N GLN A 47 4.21 10.05 5.49
CA GLN A 47 3.46 9.33 4.45
C GLN A 47 3.09 10.25 3.30
N GLU A 48 2.57 11.45 3.60
CA GLU A 48 2.28 12.48 2.58
C GLU A 48 3.53 12.79 1.76
N ARG A 49 4.69 12.91 2.40
CA ARG A 49 5.95 13.14 1.70
C ARG A 49 6.38 11.96 0.82
N LEU A 50 6.13 10.73 1.24
CA LEU A 50 6.39 9.54 0.42
C LEU A 50 5.50 9.51 -0.83
N VAL A 51 4.21 9.85 -0.69
CA VAL A 51 3.27 9.97 -1.81
C VAL A 51 3.73 11.04 -2.79
N GLU A 52 4.07 12.24 -2.32
CA GLU A 52 4.59 13.32 -3.18
C GLU A 52 5.84 12.90 -3.96
N LEU A 53 6.80 12.28 -3.26
CA LEU A 53 8.04 11.83 -3.89
C LEU A 53 7.79 10.68 -4.88
N SER A 54 6.81 9.82 -4.62
CA SER A 54 6.45 8.75 -5.55
C SER A 54 5.81 9.31 -6.82
N ASP A 55 5.05 10.41 -6.74
CA ASP A 55 4.44 11.08 -7.89
C ASP A 55 5.45 11.73 -8.83
N GLU A 56 6.63 12.07 -8.32
CA GLU A 56 7.74 12.60 -9.13
C GLU A 56 8.52 11.49 -9.88
N LEU A 57 8.31 10.21 -9.56
CA LEU A 57 9.05 9.11 -10.17
C LEU A 57 8.56 8.82 -11.61
N PRO A 58 9.48 8.59 -12.56
CA PRO A 58 9.13 8.18 -13.90
C PRO A 58 8.60 6.74 -13.92
N ALA A 59 7.63 6.49 -14.81
CA ALA A 59 7.14 5.13 -15.07
C ALA A 59 8.07 4.43 -16.08
N ASN A 60 8.98 3.59 -15.57
CA ASN A 60 10.00 2.90 -16.36
C ASN A 60 9.78 1.37 -16.46
N SER A 61 8.82 0.81 -15.72
CA SER A 61 8.50 -0.61 -15.70
C SER A 61 7.15 -0.88 -16.38
N GLU A 62 7.01 -2.06 -17.00
CA GLU A 62 5.69 -2.56 -17.38
C GLU A 62 4.92 -3.07 -16.16
N THR A 63 3.58 -3.05 -16.24
CA THR A 63 2.68 -3.44 -15.15
C THR A 63 1.99 -4.78 -15.44
N VAL A 64 2.15 -5.73 -14.54
CA VAL A 64 1.41 -7.00 -14.53
C VAL A 64 0.20 -6.87 -13.61
N LEU A 65 -1.01 -7.00 -14.15
CA LEU A 65 -2.25 -6.92 -13.36
C LEU A 65 -2.62 -8.30 -12.79
N HIS A 66 -2.96 -8.32 -11.51
CA HIS A 66 -3.40 -9.52 -10.78
C HIS A 66 -4.93 -9.53 -10.51
N PHE A 67 -5.68 -8.68 -11.22
CA PHE A 67 -7.14 -8.67 -11.22
C PHE A 67 -7.68 -8.58 -12.66
N VAL A 68 -8.96 -8.90 -12.84
CA VAL A 68 -9.61 -8.81 -14.16
C VAL A 68 -10.04 -7.36 -14.43
N PRO A 69 -9.50 -6.70 -15.48
CA PRO A 69 -9.89 -5.33 -15.81
C PRO A 69 -11.38 -5.21 -16.16
N SER A 70 -12.07 -4.25 -15.53
CA SER A 70 -13.45 -3.92 -15.90
C SER A 70 -13.47 -2.98 -17.10
N LYS A 71 -14.18 -3.35 -18.17
CA LYS A 71 -14.42 -2.46 -19.32
C LYS A 71 -15.21 -1.20 -18.96
N LYS A 72 -15.98 -1.24 -17.85
CA LYS A 72 -16.84 -0.14 -17.41
C LYS A 72 -16.13 0.86 -16.49
N ASN A 73 -15.07 0.42 -15.81
CA ASN A 73 -14.30 1.27 -14.91
C ASN A 73 -12.79 1.05 -15.13
N PRO A 74 -12.12 1.95 -15.88
CA PRO A 74 -10.69 1.85 -16.12
C PRO A 74 -9.84 2.36 -14.94
N LEU A 75 -10.45 2.94 -13.89
CA LEU A 75 -9.71 3.54 -12.78
C LEU A 75 -8.77 2.56 -12.07
N PRO A 76 -9.18 1.33 -11.70
CA PRO A 76 -8.27 0.40 -11.01
C PRO A 76 -7.04 0.03 -11.85
N VAL A 77 -7.19 -0.03 -13.18
CA VAL A 77 -6.07 -0.28 -14.09
C VAL A 77 -5.11 0.90 -14.10
N ARG A 78 -5.63 2.14 -14.16
CA ARG A 78 -4.79 3.35 -14.14
C ARG A 78 -4.04 3.49 -12.83
N VAL A 79 -4.69 3.19 -11.70
CA VAL A 79 -4.05 3.20 -10.37
C VAL A 79 -2.93 2.15 -10.32
N ALA A 80 -3.21 0.92 -10.70
CA ALA A 80 -2.21 -0.15 -10.77
C ALA A 80 -1.01 0.23 -11.66
N GLN A 81 -1.27 0.82 -12.83
CA GLN A 81 -0.21 1.33 -13.72
C GLN A 81 0.55 2.51 -13.14
N GLY A 82 -0.11 3.37 -12.37
CA GLY A 82 0.52 4.51 -11.68
C GLY A 82 1.57 4.07 -10.66
N PHE A 83 1.34 2.94 -9.97
CA PHE A 83 2.28 2.40 -9.00
C PHE A 83 3.29 1.42 -9.61
N SER A 84 2.81 0.34 -10.24
CA SER A 84 3.68 -0.70 -10.79
C SER A 84 4.45 -0.25 -12.04
N GLY A 85 3.97 0.80 -12.72
CA GLY A 85 4.75 1.47 -13.76
C GLY A 85 6.02 2.11 -13.23
N LYS A 86 6.03 2.55 -11.96
CA LYS A 86 7.19 3.14 -11.28
C LYS A 86 8.11 2.10 -10.64
N GLY A 87 7.79 0.81 -10.77
CA GLY A 87 8.55 -0.28 -10.17
C GLY A 87 8.04 -0.76 -8.81
N PHE A 88 6.84 -0.33 -8.37
CA PHE A 88 6.28 -0.74 -7.08
C PHE A 88 5.32 -1.93 -7.17
N PHE A 89 5.38 -2.84 -6.19
CA PHE A 89 4.31 -3.80 -5.97
C PHE A 89 3.11 -3.09 -5.36
N TYR A 90 1.92 -3.28 -5.91
CA TYR A 90 0.70 -2.64 -5.42
C TYR A 90 -0.21 -3.67 -4.76
N TYR A 91 -0.46 -3.48 -3.48
CA TYR A 91 -1.37 -4.26 -2.67
C TYR A 91 -2.56 -3.42 -2.21
N ASP A 92 -3.73 -4.04 -2.13
CA ASP A 92 -4.97 -3.39 -1.71
C ASP A 92 -5.72 -4.27 -0.71
N ALA A 93 -6.31 -3.62 0.30
CA ALA A 93 -7.12 -4.29 1.31
C ALA A 93 -8.47 -4.77 0.73
N ASP A 94 -9.00 -4.14 -0.31
CA ASP A 94 -10.14 -4.63 -1.07
C ASP A 94 -9.69 -5.76 -2.01
N ASP A 95 -9.99 -6.99 -1.63
CA ASP A 95 -9.78 -8.17 -2.47
C ASP A 95 -10.70 -8.20 -3.70
N GLY A 96 -11.62 -7.24 -3.83
CA GLY A 96 -12.53 -7.06 -4.95
C GLY A 96 -13.61 -8.14 -5.04
N SER A 97 -13.69 -9.04 -4.05
CA SER A 97 -14.64 -10.15 -4.04
C SER A 97 -16.09 -9.68 -3.83
N ARG A 98 -16.30 -8.46 -3.30
CA ARG A 98 -17.60 -7.95 -2.84
C ARG A 98 -18.37 -9.00 -2.02
N SER A 99 -17.65 -9.91 -1.36
CA SER A 99 -18.30 -10.89 -0.50
C SER A 99 -18.98 -10.11 0.63
N MET A 100 -20.17 -10.54 1.03
CA MET A 100 -20.89 -9.90 2.14
C MET A 100 -20.10 -10.02 3.46
N GLU A 101 -19.12 -10.92 3.51
CA GLU A 101 -18.18 -11.14 4.61
C GLU A 101 -17.02 -10.13 4.63
N ASN A 102 -16.82 -9.35 3.55
CA ASN A 102 -15.74 -8.35 3.42
C ASN A 102 -16.25 -6.90 3.46
N ILE A 103 -17.56 -6.68 3.59
CA ILE A 103 -18.14 -5.34 3.73
C ILE A 103 -18.07 -4.93 5.20
N CYS A 104 -17.38 -3.82 5.50
CA CYS A 104 -17.19 -3.29 6.86
C CYS A 104 -16.44 -4.21 7.83
N VAL A 105 -15.71 -5.21 7.33
CA VAL A 105 -14.84 -6.07 8.14
C VAL A 105 -13.42 -5.56 8.05
N LEU A 106 -12.77 -5.47 9.20
CA LEU A 106 -11.38 -5.09 9.30
C LEU A 106 -10.48 -6.12 8.62
N GLN A 107 -9.80 -5.72 7.54
CA GLN A 107 -8.92 -6.62 6.81
C GLN A 107 -7.50 -6.51 7.39
N SER A 108 -7.04 -7.61 8.01
CA SER A 108 -5.66 -7.75 8.49
C SER A 108 -4.69 -8.17 7.39
N TYR A 109 -5.14 -8.18 6.14
CA TYR A 109 -4.33 -8.56 4.99
C TYR A 109 -4.60 -7.65 3.80
N TYR A 110 -3.58 -7.53 2.96
CA TYR A 110 -3.63 -6.85 1.67
C TYR A 110 -3.34 -7.86 0.57
N THR A 111 -4.04 -7.74 -0.55
CA THR A 111 -3.92 -8.62 -1.71
C THR A 111 -3.19 -7.93 -2.85
N LEU A 112 -2.31 -8.64 -3.53
CA LEU A 112 -1.56 -8.11 -4.66
C LEU A 112 -2.52 -7.79 -5.82
N ARG A 113 -2.52 -6.53 -6.24
CA ARG A 113 -3.34 -6.02 -7.37
C ARG A 113 -2.50 -5.85 -8.63
N SER A 114 -1.25 -5.44 -8.49
CA SER A 114 -0.33 -5.42 -9.60
C SER A 114 1.13 -5.53 -9.16
N ALA A 115 1.95 -6.06 -10.07
CA ALA A 115 3.37 -6.19 -9.89
C ALA A 115 4.11 -5.47 -11.04
N PRO A 116 5.27 -4.87 -10.75
CA PRO A 116 6.17 -4.37 -11.77
C PRO A 116 6.88 -5.53 -12.45
N THR A 117 7.16 -5.40 -13.75
CA THR A 117 8.08 -6.32 -14.44
C THR A 117 9.54 -6.10 -14.07
N ASP A 118 9.89 -4.85 -13.73
CA ASP A 118 11.21 -4.44 -13.23
C ASP A 118 11.02 -3.77 -11.86
N PRO A 119 11.09 -4.53 -10.76
CA PRO A 119 10.90 -3.99 -9.42
C PRO A 119 12.00 -3.02 -9.03
N ILE A 120 11.62 -1.82 -8.58
CA ILE A 120 12.59 -0.82 -8.12
C ILE A 120 13.17 -1.22 -6.77
N HIS A 121 14.49 -1.13 -6.65
CA HIS A 121 15.18 -1.31 -5.38
C HIS A 121 15.28 0.02 -4.62
N VAL A 122 15.21 -0.02 -3.29
CA VAL A 122 15.29 1.19 -2.45
C VAL A 122 16.53 2.03 -2.73
N SER A 123 17.66 1.42 -3.11
CA SER A 123 18.89 2.17 -3.45
C SER A 123 18.77 3.01 -4.72
N GLU A 124 17.82 2.72 -5.59
CA GLU A 124 17.57 3.43 -6.86
C GLU A 124 16.62 4.62 -6.68
N LEU A 125 15.92 4.68 -5.55
CA LEU A 125 15.03 5.80 -5.22
C LEU A 125 15.80 7.07 -4.83
N PRO A 126 15.17 8.26 -4.91
CA PRO A 126 15.73 9.48 -4.36
C PRO A 126 16.14 9.34 -2.89
N ALA A 127 17.28 9.92 -2.49
CA ALA A 127 17.83 9.79 -1.14
C ALA A 127 16.84 10.14 -0.02
N ALA A 128 15.94 11.10 -0.28
CA ALA A 128 14.87 11.47 0.63
C ALA A 128 13.90 10.29 0.88
N MET A 129 13.44 9.60 -0.18
CA MET A 129 12.58 8.42 -0.05
C MET A 129 13.32 7.28 0.66
N GLN A 130 14.60 7.06 0.33
CA GLN A 130 15.40 6.01 0.98
C GLN A 130 15.46 6.19 2.49
N ALA A 131 15.66 7.43 2.95
CA ALA A 131 15.73 7.74 4.38
C ALA A 131 14.41 7.42 5.09
N LEU A 132 13.27 7.75 4.47
CA LEU A 132 11.94 7.49 5.03
C LEU A 132 11.60 5.98 5.04
N LEU A 133 11.92 5.26 3.96
CA LEU A 133 11.57 3.85 3.78
C LEU A 133 12.42 2.89 4.62
N ARG A 134 13.66 3.27 4.99
CA ARG A 134 14.54 2.42 5.81
C ARG A 134 13.96 2.01 7.16
N GLU A 135 12.98 2.76 7.65
CA GLU A 135 12.29 2.47 8.91
C GLU A 135 11.02 1.61 8.71
N GLN A 136 10.64 1.30 7.47
CA GLN A 136 9.38 0.64 7.09
C GLN A 136 9.64 -0.76 6.49
N ILE A 137 10.54 -1.52 7.11
CA ILE A 137 10.89 -2.88 6.68
C ILE A 137 9.84 -3.85 7.23
N LEU A 138 9.14 -4.52 6.32
CA LEU A 138 8.16 -5.55 6.65
C LEU A 138 8.86 -6.90 6.84
N PRO A 139 8.31 -7.81 7.66
CA PRO A 139 8.80 -9.18 7.83
C PRO A 139 8.44 -10.06 6.61
N VAL A 140 8.73 -9.57 5.41
CA VAL A 140 8.43 -10.20 4.12
C VAL A 140 9.75 -10.51 3.43
N SER A 141 9.91 -11.75 2.97
CA SER A 141 11.18 -12.18 2.36
C SER A 141 11.37 -11.63 0.94
N ASP A 142 10.31 -11.63 0.14
CA ASP A 142 10.34 -11.24 -1.28
C ASP A 142 8.90 -10.94 -1.75
N PHE A 143 8.59 -9.70 -2.14
CA PHE A 143 7.25 -9.34 -2.60
C PHE A 143 6.83 -10.05 -3.89
N SER A 144 7.78 -10.39 -4.78
CA SER A 144 7.47 -11.07 -6.04
C SER A 144 6.83 -12.45 -5.87
N GLN A 145 7.02 -13.07 -4.69
CA GLN A 145 6.48 -14.38 -4.36
C GLN A 145 5.25 -14.32 -3.44
N GLN A 146 4.80 -13.12 -3.05
CA GLN A 146 3.73 -12.94 -2.08
C GLN A 146 2.50 -12.30 -2.73
N SER A 147 1.43 -13.07 -2.85
CA SER A 147 0.14 -12.56 -3.31
C SER A 147 -0.68 -11.92 -2.18
N VAL A 148 -0.32 -12.17 -0.93
CA VAL A 148 -1.02 -11.68 0.26
C VAL A 148 -0.01 -11.26 1.32
N ILE A 149 -0.14 -10.05 1.84
CA ILE A 149 0.66 -9.53 2.96
C ILE A 149 -0.24 -9.33 4.16
N ARG A 150 0.14 -9.89 5.31
CA ARG A 150 -0.60 -9.72 6.57
C ARG A 150 0.05 -8.64 7.41
N VAL A 151 -0.78 -7.79 8.00
CA VAL A 151 -0.37 -6.76 8.96
C VAL A 151 -0.96 -7.16 10.31
N GLU A 152 -0.12 -7.70 11.20
CA GLU A 152 -0.56 -8.22 12.50
C GLU A 152 -0.69 -7.11 13.56
N HIS A 153 0.13 -6.06 13.48
CA HIS A 153 0.14 -4.94 14.44
C HIS A 153 -0.10 -3.60 13.72
N GLY A 154 -1.20 -2.94 14.02
CA GLY A 154 -1.54 -1.64 13.48
C GLY A 154 -2.91 -1.16 13.95
N ASN A 155 -3.18 0.11 13.73
CA ASN A 155 -4.48 0.71 14.02
C ASN A 155 -5.39 0.60 12.81
N ALA A 156 -6.67 0.51 13.12
CA ALA A 156 -7.71 0.65 12.15
C ALA A 156 -8.67 1.75 12.56
N GLY A 157 -9.32 2.39 11.60
CA GLY A 157 -10.28 3.45 11.92
C GLY A 157 -11.50 2.99 12.73
N ASN A 158 -11.68 1.68 12.92
CA ASN A 158 -12.86 1.10 13.56
C ASN A 158 -12.70 0.77 15.05
N GLU A 159 -11.57 1.11 15.70
CA GLU A 159 -11.33 0.83 17.13
C GLU A 159 -12.15 1.71 18.11
N GLY A 160 -13.33 2.21 17.71
CA GLY A 160 -14.13 3.15 18.50
C GLY A 160 -15.65 2.96 18.51
N LEU A 161 -16.22 1.93 17.86
CA LEU A 161 -17.68 1.71 17.82
C LEU A 161 -18.14 0.48 18.62
N GLY A 162 -17.39 0.13 19.67
CA GLY A 162 -17.69 -0.99 20.55
C GLY A 162 -17.47 -0.67 22.03
N ALA A 163 -18.18 0.31 22.56
CA ALA A 163 -18.45 0.44 24.00
C ALA A 163 -19.87 0.99 24.22
#